data_AF-A0A550I2B8-F1
#
_entry.id   AF-A0A550I2B8-F1
#
_cell.length_a   1.000
_cell.length_b   1.000
_cell.length_c   1.000
_cell.angle_alpha   90.00
_cell.angle_beta   90.00
_cell.angle_gamma   90.00
#
_symmetry.space_group_name_H-M   'P 1'
#
loop_
_entity.id
_entity.type
_entity.pdbx_description
1 polymer ?
#
loop_
_entity_poly.entity_id
_entity_poly.type
_entity_poly.pdbx_seq_one_letter_code
_entity_poly.pdbx_strand_id
1 'polypeptide(L)'
;MSIHFAKDLADFPKKGNGQLNPSEFYYSESVDKAVDEVILRFNFKDLNIAVGEEIMISAVAQFGKGKNREEHFATDETLTNGKFYFTYQIENFKNYAGTDQIREITLSEAQALPSWDEVRKTYASMLDSGVNKKDGVYKPSIWDLIYDFNDPSRETQLGDYPTTYTLGTGSCSDSTNLILRVVPDSQ
;
A
#
# COMPACT_ATOMS: atom_id res chain seq x y z
N MET A 1 7.84 18.00 -13.24
CA MET A 1 7.86 17.54 -11.84
C MET A 1 9.26 17.05 -11.53
N SER A 2 9.79 17.38 -10.36
CA SER A 2 11.11 16.89 -9.91
C SER A 2 11.02 16.40 -8.47
N ILE A 3 11.75 15.34 -8.14
CA ILE A 3 11.80 14.76 -6.78
C ILE A 3 13.24 14.41 -6.41
N HIS A 4 13.58 14.61 -5.14
CA HIS A 4 14.89 14.32 -4.58
C HIS A 4 14.77 13.62 -3.24
N PHE A 5 15.67 12.67 -3.00
CA PHE A 5 15.80 11.88 -1.77
C PHE A 5 17.14 12.20 -1.15
N ALA A 6 17.18 12.45 0.16
CA ALA A 6 18.39 12.78 0.89
C ALA A 6 18.38 12.09 2.27
N LYS A 7 19.54 11.75 2.81
CA LYS A 7 19.64 11.30 4.22
C LYS A 7 19.86 12.50 5.14
N ASP A 8 20.58 13.50 4.64
CA ASP A 8 20.86 14.74 5.36
C ASP A 8 20.40 15.97 4.60
N LEU A 9 20.08 17.05 5.35
CA LEU A 9 19.70 18.33 4.75
C LEU A 9 20.80 18.93 3.86
N ALA A 10 22.06 18.50 4.07
CA ALA A 10 23.22 18.92 3.29
C ALA A 10 23.25 18.31 1.88
N ASP A 11 22.60 17.15 1.68
CA ASP A 11 22.62 16.44 0.39
C ASP A 11 21.67 17.06 -0.63
N PHE A 12 20.72 17.90 -0.18
CA PHE A 12 19.83 18.60 -1.10
C PHE A 12 20.60 19.58 -1.99
N PRO A 13 20.36 19.57 -3.31
CA PRO A 13 21.01 20.47 -4.23
C PRO A 13 20.52 21.90 -3.98
N LYS A 14 21.45 22.78 -3.61
CA LYS A 14 21.19 24.20 -3.29
C LYS A 14 21.99 25.12 -4.20
N LYS A 15 21.39 26.25 -4.56
CA LYS A 15 21.99 27.38 -5.26
C LYS A 15 22.17 28.56 -4.29
N GLY A 16 23.33 29.20 -4.33
CA GLY A 16 23.60 30.47 -3.65
C GLY A 16 23.22 30.46 -2.17
N ASN A 17 22.29 31.34 -1.78
CA ASN A 17 21.84 31.56 -0.40
C ASN A 17 21.01 30.41 0.22
N GLY A 18 21.19 29.17 -0.26
CA GLY A 18 20.50 27.99 0.29
C GLY A 18 19.15 27.67 -0.36
N GLN A 19 18.77 28.35 -1.44
CA GLN A 19 17.58 28.00 -2.22
C GLN A 19 17.81 26.68 -2.95
N LEU A 20 16.79 25.84 -3.06
CA LEU A 20 16.92 24.57 -3.78
C LEU A 20 17.15 24.78 -5.27
N ASN A 21 17.80 23.79 -5.87
CA ASN A 21 18.03 23.75 -7.30
C ASN A 21 17.32 22.55 -7.95
N PRO A 22 16.07 22.70 -8.40
CA PRO A 22 15.29 21.62 -8.99
C PRO A 22 15.96 20.92 -10.19
N SER A 23 16.84 21.61 -10.93
CA SER A 23 17.51 21.00 -12.09
C SER A 23 18.55 19.94 -11.72
N GLU A 24 18.90 19.84 -10.44
CA GLU A 24 19.84 18.86 -9.88
C GLU A 24 19.13 17.82 -9.01
N PHE A 25 17.79 17.78 -9.06
CA PHE A 25 17.02 16.78 -8.33
C PHE A 25 17.28 15.38 -8.91
N TYR A 26 17.12 14.35 -8.08
CA TYR A 26 17.45 12.97 -8.43
C TYR A 26 16.64 12.50 -9.64
N TYR A 27 15.37 12.90 -9.69
CA TYR A 27 14.46 12.63 -10.79
C TYR A 27 13.82 13.93 -11.26
N SER A 28 13.67 14.07 -12.58
CA SER A 28 12.96 15.18 -13.19
C SER A 28 12.34 14.75 -14.51
N GLU A 29 11.05 15.04 -14.66
CA GLU A 29 10.26 14.72 -15.85
C GLU A 29 9.42 15.93 -16.27
N SER A 30 9.32 16.14 -17.59
CA SER A 30 8.37 17.09 -18.16
C SER A 30 7.02 16.41 -18.30
N VAL A 31 5.98 17.04 -17.76
CA VAL A 31 4.62 16.51 -17.80
C VAL A 31 3.85 17.32 -18.84
N ASP A 32 3.01 16.63 -19.63
CA ASP A 32 2.17 17.28 -20.62
C ASP A 32 1.08 18.17 -19.97
N LYS A 33 0.45 19.01 -20.79
CA LYS A 33 -0.68 19.83 -20.33
C LYS A 33 -1.88 18.95 -19.98
N ALA A 34 -2.69 19.40 -19.01
CA ALA A 34 -3.91 18.73 -18.58
C ALA A 34 -3.71 17.32 -18.00
N VAL A 35 -2.57 17.08 -17.35
CA VAL A 35 -2.34 15.89 -16.54
C VAL A 35 -2.72 16.21 -15.09
N ASP A 36 -3.70 15.48 -14.57
CA ASP A 36 -4.21 15.67 -13.21
C ASP A 36 -3.39 14.91 -12.15
N GLU A 37 -2.76 13.80 -12.53
CA GLU A 37 -1.98 12.95 -11.63
C GLU A 37 -0.72 12.39 -12.31
N VAL A 38 0.38 12.34 -11.55
CA VAL A 38 1.62 11.66 -11.95
C VAL A 38 2.05 10.74 -10.81
N ILE A 39 2.16 9.44 -11.10
CA ILE A 39 2.59 8.43 -10.14
C ILE A 39 4.06 8.07 -10.40
N LEU A 40 4.92 8.31 -9.42
CA LEU A 40 6.33 7.93 -9.46
C LEU A 40 6.58 6.71 -8.56
N ARG A 41 7.40 5.77 -9.03
CA ARG A 41 7.77 4.55 -8.28
C ARG A 41 9.28 4.44 -8.21
N PHE A 42 9.80 4.25 -7.00
CA PHE A 42 11.23 4.09 -6.74
C PHE A 42 11.48 2.79 -5.98
N ASN A 43 12.63 2.16 -6.24
CA ASN A 43 13.11 1.05 -5.45
C ASN A 43 14.12 1.58 -4.43
N PHE A 44 13.93 1.28 -3.14
CA PHE A 44 14.85 1.72 -2.09
C PHE A 44 16.28 1.19 -2.29
N LYS A 45 16.43 0.02 -2.93
CA LYS A 45 17.75 -0.52 -3.28
C LYS A 45 18.51 0.39 -4.24
N ASP A 46 17.82 0.96 -5.23
CA ASP A 46 18.43 1.83 -6.24
C ASP A 46 18.85 3.18 -5.63
N LEU A 47 18.18 3.56 -4.54
CA LEU A 47 18.48 4.76 -3.77
C LEU A 47 19.51 4.53 -2.66
N ASN A 48 20.03 3.30 -2.51
CA ASN A 48 20.92 2.90 -1.40
C ASN A 48 20.33 3.24 -0.01
N ILE A 49 19.02 3.02 0.11
CA ILE A 49 18.26 3.22 1.34
C ILE A 49 17.96 1.84 1.94
N ALA A 50 18.28 1.68 3.21
CA ALA A 50 18.01 0.47 3.95
C ALA A 50 16.77 0.62 4.84
N VAL A 51 16.18 -0.51 5.19
CA VAL A 51 15.12 -0.56 6.17
C VAL A 51 15.65 -0.17 7.55
N GLY A 52 14.92 0.69 8.25
CA GLY A 52 15.27 1.35 9.51
C GLY A 52 15.86 2.75 9.33
N GLU A 53 16.18 3.17 8.11
CA GLU A 53 16.71 4.51 7.85
C GLU A 53 15.58 5.54 7.72
N GLU A 54 15.83 6.77 8.17
CA GLU A 54 15.01 7.92 7.84
C GLU A 54 15.55 8.59 6.58
N ILE A 55 14.65 9.02 5.70
CA ILE A 55 14.99 9.80 4.51
C ILE A 55 14.19 11.09 4.47
N MET A 56 14.76 12.12 3.88
CA MET A 56 14.11 13.38 3.55
C MET A 56 13.69 13.35 2.09
N ILE A 57 12.44 13.71 1.82
CA ILE A 57 11.87 13.74 0.47
C ILE A 57 11.45 15.18 0.16
N SER A 58 11.91 15.72 -0.96
CA SER A 58 11.43 16.99 -1.50
C SER A 58 10.91 16.80 -2.92
N ALA A 59 9.76 17.39 -3.20
CA ALA A 59 9.14 17.39 -4.52
C ALA A 59 8.80 18.82 -4.94
N VAL A 60 8.93 19.10 -6.23
CA VAL A 60 8.65 20.42 -6.81
C VAL A 60 7.98 20.28 -8.16
N ALA A 61 6.90 21.04 -8.34
CA ALA A 61 6.24 21.24 -9.62
C ALA A 61 6.64 22.62 -10.17
N GLN A 62 7.03 22.65 -11.46
CA GLN A 62 7.34 23.88 -12.16
C GLN A 62 6.29 24.10 -13.25
N PHE A 63 5.66 25.28 -13.26
CA PHE A 63 4.65 25.66 -14.24
C PHE A 63 5.13 26.85 -15.07
N GLY A 64 4.62 26.96 -16.30
CA GLY A 64 4.97 28.06 -17.21
C GLY A 64 6.33 27.91 -17.89
N LYS A 65 6.82 28.98 -18.53
CA LYS A 65 8.06 29.00 -19.33
C LYS A 65 8.76 30.36 -19.26
N GLY A 66 10.09 30.34 -19.26
CA GLY A 66 10.90 31.56 -19.31
C GLY A 66 10.71 32.43 -18.07
N LYS A 67 10.30 33.68 -18.27
CA LYS A 67 10.08 34.65 -17.18
C LYS A 67 8.80 34.39 -16.37
N ASN A 68 7.86 33.62 -16.90
CA ASN A 68 6.59 33.28 -16.24
C ASN A 68 6.68 31.88 -15.61
N ARG A 69 7.87 31.46 -15.17
CA ARG A 69 8.04 30.17 -14.51
C ARG A 69 7.72 30.32 -13.03
N GLU A 70 6.82 29.47 -12.54
CA GLU A 70 6.47 29.37 -11.12
C GLU A 70 6.91 28.01 -10.60
N GLU A 71 7.35 27.97 -9.33
CA GLU A 71 7.86 26.76 -8.68
C GLU A 71 7.09 26.55 -7.38
N HIS A 72 6.50 25.37 -7.23
CA HIS A 72 5.71 24.99 -6.06
C HIS A 72 6.30 23.75 -5.43
N PHE A 73 6.77 23.89 -4.20
CA PHE A 73 7.29 22.77 -3.44
C PHE A 73 6.14 22.07 -2.70
N ALA A 74 6.24 20.75 -2.59
CA ALA A 74 5.41 20.01 -1.67
C ALA A 74 5.77 20.44 -0.24
N THR A 75 4.85 21.15 0.39
CA THR A 75 4.93 21.59 1.78
C THR A 75 3.62 21.23 2.44
N ASP A 76 3.68 20.70 3.64
CA ASP A 76 2.50 20.45 4.46
C ASP A 76 2.82 21.03 5.83
N GLU A 77 2.09 22.05 6.28
CA GLU A 77 2.40 22.73 7.55
C GLU A 77 2.37 21.78 8.74
N THR A 78 1.56 20.72 8.68
CA THR A 78 1.45 19.71 9.74
C THR A 78 2.59 18.69 9.71
N LEU A 79 3.06 18.29 8.53
CA LEU A 79 4.10 17.26 8.38
C LEU A 79 5.51 17.84 8.23
N THR A 80 5.65 18.99 7.58
CA THR A 80 6.93 19.62 7.26
C THR A 80 7.28 20.76 8.19
N ASN A 81 6.34 21.25 9.01
CA ASN A 81 6.52 22.42 9.86
C ASN A 81 7.06 23.63 9.06
N GLY A 82 6.52 23.82 7.85
CA GLY A 82 6.94 24.88 6.92
C GLY A 82 8.24 24.60 6.15
N LYS A 83 8.84 23.41 6.28
CA LYS A 83 9.99 22.99 5.48
C LYS A 83 9.56 22.55 4.08
N PHE A 84 10.52 22.56 3.15
CA PHE A 84 10.37 22.09 1.75
C PHE A 84 10.48 20.57 1.58
N TYR A 85 10.65 19.84 2.68
CA TYR A 85 10.81 18.39 2.71
C TYR A 85 9.99 17.82 3.86
N PHE A 86 9.57 16.58 3.70
CA PHE A 86 9.07 15.74 4.79
C PHE A 86 10.09 14.64 5.08
N THR A 87 10.10 14.16 6.32
CA THR A 87 10.86 12.97 6.69
C THR A 87 9.98 11.74 6.52
N TYR A 88 10.59 10.64 6.11
CA TYR A 88 9.93 9.36 5.97
C TYR A 88 10.84 8.30 6.56
N GLN A 89 10.35 7.60 7.59
CA GLN A 89 11.06 6.48 8.17
C GLN A 89 10.75 5.21 7.36
N ILE A 90 11.79 4.60 6.83
CA ILE A 90 11.68 3.37 6.04
C ILE A 90 11.54 2.23 7.01
N GLU A 91 10.31 1.85 7.32
CA GLU A 91 10.07 0.75 8.25
C GLU A 91 9.99 -0.58 7.52
N ASN A 92 10.48 -1.64 8.18
CA ASN A 92 10.09 -2.97 7.76
C ASN A 92 8.66 -3.13 8.24
N PHE A 93 7.69 -2.93 7.37
CA PHE A 93 6.39 -3.52 7.60
C PHE A 93 6.50 -5.04 7.35
N LYS A 94 7.33 -5.71 8.16
CA LYS A 94 7.55 -7.16 8.13
C LYS A 94 6.22 -7.90 8.21
N ASN A 95 5.25 -7.29 8.87
CA ASN A 95 3.93 -7.84 9.10
C ASN A 95 2.82 -7.12 8.31
N TYR A 96 3.11 -6.40 7.22
CA TYR A 96 2.05 -5.82 6.37
C TYR A 96 1.01 -6.88 6.01
N ALA A 97 -0.22 -6.70 6.48
CA ALA A 97 -1.29 -7.68 6.29
C ALA A 97 -2.04 -7.49 4.96
N GLY A 98 -1.82 -6.37 4.27
CA GLY A 98 -2.53 -6.02 3.04
C GLY A 98 -3.69 -5.05 3.29
N THR A 99 -4.38 -4.71 2.21
CA THR A 99 -5.63 -3.94 2.21
C THR A 99 -6.86 -4.84 2.35
N ASP A 100 -7.96 -4.27 2.84
CA ASP A 100 -9.24 -4.99 2.97
C ASP A 100 -9.79 -5.37 1.58
N GLN A 101 -10.27 -6.61 1.46
CA GLN A 101 -10.68 -7.18 0.17
C GLN A 101 -12.02 -7.89 0.28
N ILE A 102 -12.84 -7.72 -0.77
CA ILE A 102 -14.06 -8.49 -0.98
C ILE A 102 -13.90 -9.26 -2.28
N ARG A 103 -14.09 -10.58 -2.22
CA ARG A 103 -14.12 -11.44 -3.39
C ARG A 103 -15.46 -12.13 -3.49
N GLU A 104 -16.09 -12.04 -4.65
CA GLU A 104 -17.31 -12.76 -4.96
C GLU A 104 -16.99 -14.11 -5.62
N ILE A 105 -17.68 -15.17 -5.21
CA ILE A 105 -17.69 -16.49 -5.84
C ILE A 105 -19.12 -17.03 -5.89
N THR A 106 -19.39 -17.91 -6.83
CA THR A 106 -20.69 -18.60 -6.94
C THR A 106 -20.82 -19.73 -5.90
N LEU A 107 -22.05 -20.16 -5.64
CA LEU A 107 -22.32 -21.28 -4.74
C LEU A 107 -21.64 -22.57 -5.21
N SER A 108 -21.67 -22.87 -6.52
CA SER A 108 -20.99 -24.04 -7.07
C SER A 108 -19.48 -23.98 -6.89
N GLU A 109 -18.85 -22.81 -7.07
CA GLU A 109 -17.43 -22.61 -6.79
C GLU A 109 -17.11 -22.82 -5.30
N ALA A 110 -17.94 -22.31 -4.40
CA ALA A 110 -17.77 -22.49 -2.96
C ALA A 110 -17.87 -23.97 -2.55
N GLN A 111 -18.87 -24.69 -3.08
CA GLN A 111 -19.06 -26.13 -2.83
C GLN A 111 -17.97 -26.99 -3.45
N ALA A 112 -17.32 -26.51 -4.51
CA ALA A 112 -16.22 -27.22 -5.18
C ALA A 112 -14.90 -27.15 -4.41
N LEU A 113 -14.79 -26.38 -3.32
CA LEU A 113 -13.59 -26.33 -2.46
C LEU A 113 -13.53 -27.57 -1.56
N PRO A 114 -12.69 -28.58 -1.87
CA PRO A 114 -12.80 -29.91 -1.29
C PRO A 114 -12.16 -30.04 0.10
N SER A 115 -11.41 -29.04 0.55
CA SER A 115 -10.58 -29.16 1.76
C SER A 115 -10.26 -27.82 2.40
N TRP A 116 -9.82 -27.90 3.65
CA TRP A 116 -9.30 -26.77 4.41
C TRP A 116 -8.20 -25.99 3.69
N ASP A 117 -7.27 -26.66 3.00
CA ASP A 117 -6.16 -25.98 2.33
C ASP A 117 -6.63 -25.20 1.10
N GLU A 118 -7.65 -25.68 0.38
CA GLU A 118 -8.23 -24.96 -0.76
C GLU A 118 -9.01 -23.72 -0.31
N VAL A 119 -9.77 -23.81 0.79
CA VAL A 119 -10.41 -22.63 1.40
C VAL A 119 -9.36 -21.63 1.86
N ARG A 120 -8.30 -22.08 2.55
CA ARG A 120 -7.19 -21.20 2.94
C ARG A 120 -6.55 -20.53 1.73
N LYS A 121 -6.28 -21.26 0.65
CA LYS A 121 -5.69 -20.71 -0.59
C LYS A 121 -6.60 -19.66 -1.21
N THR A 122 -7.91 -19.86 -1.20
CA THR A 122 -8.88 -18.85 -1.67
C THR A 122 -8.72 -17.54 -0.90
N TYR A 123 -8.74 -17.55 0.43
CA TYR A 123 -8.49 -16.33 1.22
C TYR A 123 -7.08 -15.77 1.03
N ALA A 124 -6.06 -16.63 1.02
CA ALA A 124 -4.68 -16.21 0.79
C ALA A 124 -4.47 -15.56 -0.60
N SER A 125 -5.26 -15.93 -1.60
CA SER A 125 -5.21 -15.33 -2.93
C SER A 125 -5.74 -13.90 -2.98
N MET A 126 -6.54 -13.50 -1.98
CA MET A 126 -7.06 -12.14 -1.85
C MET A 126 -6.01 -11.17 -1.28
N LEU A 127 -5.00 -11.65 -0.56
CA LEU A 127 -3.96 -10.81 0.03
C LEU A 127 -3.11 -10.12 -1.05
N ASP A 128 -2.75 -8.87 -0.78
CA ASP A 128 -1.89 -8.03 -1.63
C ASP A 128 -0.57 -8.73 -1.98
N SER A 129 0.01 -8.33 -3.12
CA SER A 129 1.30 -8.85 -3.56
C SER A 129 2.39 -8.51 -2.52
N GLY A 130 3.17 -9.52 -2.15
CA GLY A 130 4.24 -9.39 -1.15
C GLY A 130 3.83 -9.69 0.29
N VAL A 131 2.53 -9.81 0.59
CA VAL A 131 2.07 -10.24 1.92
C VAL A 131 2.47 -11.70 2.17
N ASN A 132 3.03 -11.97 3.35
CA ASN A 132 3.38 -13.33 3.75
C ASN A 132 2.10 -14.12 4.04
N LYS A 133 1.79 -15.11 3.21
CA LYS A 133 0.54 -15.89 3.27
C LYS A 133 0.55 -17.06 4.25
N LYS A 134 1.71 -17.38 4.84
CA LYS A 134 1.91 -18.60 5.65
C LYS A 134 1.96 -18.34 7.14
N ASP A 135 2.43 -17.15 7.53
CA ASP A 135 2.75 -16.86 8.92
C ASP A 135 1.61 -16.14 9.66
N GLY A 136 0.61 -15.64 8.94
CA GLY A 136 -0.54 -14.97 9.55
C GLY A 136 -1.64 -15.91 10.01
N VAL A 137 -2.50 -15.40 10.88
CA VAL A 137 -3.60 -16.11 11.53
C VAL A 137 -4.93 -15.54 11.07
N TYR A 138 -5.88 -16.44 10.79
CA TYR A 138 -7.25 -16.10 10.41
C TYR A 138 -8.16 -16.12 11.63
N LYS A 139 -9.00 -15.09 11.81
CA LYS A 139 -10.03 -15.03 12.85
C LYS A 139 -11.34 -14.42 12.31
N PRO A 140 -12.45 -15.19 12.22
CA PRO A 140 -12.59 -16.62 12.48
C PRO A 140 -11.59 -17.48 11.70
N SER A 141 -11.25 -18.66 12.24
CA SER A 141 -10.29 -19.55 11.58
C SER A 141 -10.89 -20.14 10.30
N ILE A 142 -10.04 -20.67 9.42
CA ILE A 142 -10.52 -21.34 8.20
C ILE A 142 -11.45 -22.52 8.52
N TRP A 143 -11.25 -23.22 9.63
CA TRP A 143 -12.18 -24.27 10.08
C TRP A 143 -13.53 -23.69 10.50
N ASP A 144 -13.54 -22.56 11.23
CA ASP A 144 -14.77 -21.91 11.66
C ASP A 144 -15.60 -21.46 10.44
N LEU A 145 -14.94 -20.93 9.39
CA LEU A 145 -15.61 -20.56 8.14
C LEU A 145 -16.19 -21.77 7.41
N ILE A 146 -15.48 -22.90 7.39
CA ILE A 146 -15.98 -24.15 6.82
C ILE A 146 -17.17 -24.69 7.61
N TYR A 147 -17.10 -24.64 8.95
CA TYR A 147 -18.20 -25.07 9.79
C TYR A 147 -19.42 -24.18 9.62
N ASP A 148 -19.23 -22.86 9.54
CA ASP A 148 -20.30 -21.90 9.25
C ASP A 148 -20.93 -22.19 7.87
N PHE A 149 -20.12 -22.38 6.82
CA PHE A 149 -20.64 -22.71 5.48
C PHE A 149 -21.47 -24.02 5.44
N ASN A 150 -21.14 -25.00 6.28
CA ASN A 150 -21.80 -26.30 6.35
C ASN A 150 -22.80 -26.43 7.51
N ASP A 151 -23.10 -25.34 8.23
CA ASP A 151 -24.01 -25.38 9.36
C ASP A 151 -25.43 -25.69 8.89
N PRO A 152 -26.03 -26.82 9.31
CA PRO A 152 -27.37 -27.23 8.90
C PRO A 152 -28.47 -26.29 9.40
N SER A 153 -28.17 -25.39 10.35
CA SER A 153 -29.11 -24.39 10.85
C SER A 153 -29.21 -23.15 9.97
N ARG A 154 -28.30 -22.96 9.01
CA ARG A 154 -28.36 -21.83 8.08
C ARG A 154 -29.50 -22.00 7.08
N GLU A 155 -30.22 -20.91 6.85
CA GLU A 155 -31.24 -20.85 5.80
C GLU A 155 -30.64 -21.07 4.41
N THR A 156 -29.44 -20.52 4.18
CA THR A 156 -28.71 -20.65 2.91
C THR A 156 -27.19 -20.66 3.12
N GLN A 157 -26.47 -21.22 2.16
CA GLN A 157 -25.01 -21.14 2.04
C GLN A 157 -24.53 -19.85 1.30
N LEU A 158 -25.45 -18.91 1.07
CA LEU A 158 -25.17 -17.63 0.44
C LEU A 158 -24.84 -16.57 1.50
N GLY A 159 -24.13 -15.52 1.07
CA GLY A 159 -23.78 -14.38 1.89
C GLY A 159 -22.28 -14.24 2.15
N ASP A 160 -21.95 -13.45 3.16
CA ASP A 160 -20.57 -13.05 3.45
C ASP A 160 -19.94 -13.96 4.50
N TYR A 161 -18.73 -14.42 4.20
CA TYR A 161 -17.87 -15.19 5.09
C TYR A 161 -16.62 -14.36 5.41
N PRO A 162 -16.69 -13.47 6.42
CA PRO A 162 -15.59 -12.57 6.76
C PRO A 162 -14.55 -13.25 7.65
N THR A 163 -13.28 -12.90 7.46
CA THR A 163 -12.20 -13.22 8.40
C THR A 163 -11.19 -12.09 8.45
N THR A 164 -10.63 -11.84 9.63
CA THR A 164 -9.49 -10.95 9.79
C THR A 164 -8.21 -11.76 9.69
N TYR A 165 -7.34 -11.39 8.75
CA TYR A 165 -6.00 -11.92 8.62
C TYR A 165 -5.02 -11.03 9.38
N THR A 166 -4.34 -11.59 10.39
CA THR A 166 -3.38 -10.87 11.22
C THR A 166 -1.97 -11.43 11.01
N LEU A 167 -1.01 -10.56 10.71
CA LEU A 167 0.41 -10.88 10.68
C LEU A 167 1.13 -10.27 11.89
N GLY A 168 2.11 -11.00 12.42
CA GLY A 168 2.89 -10.56 13.58
C GLY A 168 2.17 -10.72 14.92
N THR A 169 2.79 -10.17 15.96
CA THR A 169 2.29 -10.24 17.35
C THR A 169 2.58 -8.93 18.09
N GLY A 170 1.70 -8.52 19.00
CA GLY A 170 1.90 -7.34 19.85
C GLY A 170 1.83 -6.03 19.08
N SER A 171 2.64 -5.05 19.45
CA SER A 171 2.64 -3.70 18.84
C SER A 171 3.16 -3.66 17.40
N CYS A 172 3.69 -4.78 16.88
CA CYS A 172 4.18 -4.90 15.52
C CYS A 172 3.23 -5.73 14.63
N SER A 173 2.00 -6.01 15.07
CA SER A 173 1.03 -6.72 14.23
C SER A 173 0.27 -5.77 13.31
N ASP A 174 -0.06 -6.24 12.12
CA ASP A 174 -1.01 -5.59 11.22
C ASP A 174 -2.16 -6.55 10.89
N SER A 175 -3.29 -6.03 10.44
CA SER A 175 -4.46 -6.85 10.12
C SER A 175 -5.27 -6.29 8.96
N THR A 176 -5.87 -7.19 8.20
CA THR A 176 -6.82 -6.85 7.14
C THR A 176 -8.07 -7.73 7.20
N ASN A 177 -9.19 -7.19 6.74
CA ASN A 177 -10.45 -7.91 6.60
C ASN A 177 -10.59 -8.49 5.20
N LEU A 178 -10.81 -9.80 5.14
CA LEU A 178 -11.07 -10.52 3.90
C LEU A 178 -12.50 -11.06 3.95
N ILE A 179 -13.31 -10.68 2.97
CA ILE A 179 -14.70 -11.12 2.85
C ILE A 179 -14.84 -11.95 1.58
N LEU A 180 -15.17 -13.24 1.76
CA LEU A 180 -15.59 -14.09 0.65
C LEU A 180 -17.12 -14.05 0.59
N ARG A 181 -17.67 -13.48 -0.49
CA ARG A 181 -19.11 -13.36 -0.72
C ARG A 181 -19.57 -14.48 -1.64
N VAL A 182 -20.44 -15.35 -1.14
CA VAL A 182 -21.05 -16.43 -1.91
C VAL A 182 -22.38 -15.96 -2.47
N VAL A 183 -22.49 -15.92 -3.80
CA VAL A 183 -23.70 -15.53 -4.53
C VAL A 183 -24.34 -16.72 -5.25
N PRO A 184 -25.62 -16.65 -5.62
CA PRO A 184 -26.25 -17.69 -6.42
C PRO A 184 -25.49 -17.96 -7.72
N ASP A 185 -25.49 -19.21 -8.18
CA ASP A 185 -25.07 -19.53 -9.54
C ASP A 185 -25.94 -18.75 -10.54
N SER A 186 -25.30 -18.16 -11.57
CA SER A 186 -26.04 -17.57 -12.68
C SER A 186 -26.82 -18.69 -13.37
N GLN A 187 -28.14 -18.52 -13.52
CA GLN A 187 -28.99 -19.47 -14.25
C GLN A 187 -28.72 -19.46 -15.75
#